data_AF-A0A8S9IVP0-F1
#
_entry.id   AF-A0A8S9IVP0-F1
#
_cell.length_a   1.000
_cell.length_b   1.000
_cell.length_c   1.000
_cell.angle_alpha   90.00
_cell.angle_beta   90.00
_cell.angle_gamma   90.00
#
_symmetry.space_group_name_H-M   'P 1'
#
loop_
_entity.id
_entity.type
_entity.pdbx_description
1 polymer ?
#
loop_
_entity_poly.entity_id
_entity_poly.type
_entity_poly.pdbx_seq_one_letter_code
_entity_poly.pdbx_strand_id
1 'polypeptide(L)'
;MYLIAMNLVVSFETSEEEPALDIDLSCFSGNLRHDDNENGRNCWRISDGNNFKIRGQSFCEDKRKTPAGKHLMDLVAVDWFKDTTRIDHVARRKGCAAQVAAEKGLFSLVVNVQVPGSTHYSMIFYFVTRELVPGSLFQRFVDGDDEFRNSRLKLIPLVPKGSWIVRQSVGSTPCLLGKAVDCNYIRGPTYLEIDVDIGSSTVANGVLGLVIGVITSLVVEMAFLVQANTPEELPERLIGAVRVSHIELSSATVPKLDSD
;
A
#
# COMPACT_ATOMS: atom_id res chain seq x y z
N MET A 1 -32.67 -30.63 -40.29
CA MET A 1 -31.68 -29.64 -40.73
C MET A 1 -32.46 -28.33 -40.87
N TYR A 2 -32.64 -27.45 -39.90
CA TYR A 2 -31.88 -26.84 -38.79
C TYR A 2 -32.93 -26.52 -37.68
N LEU A 3 -32.85 -26.82 -36.37
CA LEU A 3 -31.98 -26.40 -35.25
C LEU A 3 -31.48 -24.93 -35.22
N ILE A 4 -31.89 -24.22 -34.14
CA ILE A 4 -31.19 -23.12 -33.42
C ILE A 4 -31.26 -21.73 -34.12
N ALA A 5 -31.58 -20.57 -33.54
CA ALA A 5 -31.75 -20.10 -32.16
C ALA A 5 -32.81 -18.97 -32.12
N MET A 6 -33.74 -19.03 -31.18
CA MET A 6 -34.32 -17.83 -30.56
C MET A 6 -33.71 -17.76 -29.17
N ASN A 7 -32.71 -16.90 -28.96
CA ASN A 7 -32.29 -16.45 -27.64
C ASN A 7 -31.38 -15.23 -27.74
N LEU A 8 -31.74 -14.24 -26.92
CA LEU A 8 -30.89 -13.20 -26.33
C LEU A 8 -30.00 -12.39 -27.28
N VAL A 9 -30.47 -11.19 -27.61
CA VAL A 9 -29.58 -10.01 -27.62
C VAL A 9 -30.18 -9.02 -26.63
N VAL A 10 -29.89 -9.23 -25.35
CA VAL A 10 -29.89 -8.13 -24.38
C VAL A 10 -28.60 -7.37 -24.67
N SER A 11 -28.77 -6.19 -25.26
CA SER A 11 -27.71 -5.24 -25.51
C SER A 11 -26.96 -4.98 -24.21
N PHE A 12 -25.68 -5.35 -24.15
CA PHE A 12 -24.78 -4.88 -23.11
C PHE A 12 -24.63 -3.36 -23.31
N GLU A 13 -25.19 -2.59 -22.39
CA GLU A 13 -24.81 -1.20 -22.20
C GLU A 13 -23.32 -1.17 -21.84
N THR A 14 -22.54 -0.62 -22.76
CA THR A 14 -21.15 -0.23 -22.50
C THR A 14 -21.19 0.82 -21.39
N SER A 15 -20.62 0.49 -20.22
CA SER A 15 -20.42 1.44 -19.14
C SER A 15 -19.64 2.64 -19.67
N GLU A 16 -20.27 3.80 -19.71
CA GLU A 16 -19.60 5.07 -19.95
C GLU A 16 -18.54 5.25 -18.85
N GLU A 17 -17.26 5.17 -19.21
CA GLU A 17 -16.18 5.59 -18.32
C GLU A 17 -16.32 7.09 -18.09
N GLU A 18 -16.82 7.48 -16.92
CA GLU A 18 -16.74 8.87 -16.48
C GLU A 18 -15.28 9.34 -16.58
N PRO A 19 -15.00 10.52 -17.14
CA PRO A 19 -13.64 11.01 -17.27
C PRO A 19 -13.11 11.25 -15.86
N ALA A 20 -12.21 10.39 -15.39
CA ALA A 20 -11.51 10.59 -14.15
C ALA A 20 -10.80 11.96 -14.24
N LEU A 21 -11.29 12.95 -13.51
CA LEU A 21 -10.60 14.22 -13.34
C LEU A 21 -9.23 13.89 -12.76
N ASP A 22 -8.20 14.00 -13.58
CA ASP A 22 -6.85 13.60 -13.21
C ASP A 22 -6.38 14.45 -12.02
N ILE A 23 -5.82 13.82 -11.00
CA ILE A 23 -5.30 14.55 -9.84
C ILE A 23 -3.97 15.16 -10.28
N ASP A 24 -3.78 16.47 -10.10
CA ASP A 24 -2.47 17.08 -10.34
C ASP A 24 -1.45 16.57 -9.30
N LEU A 25 -0.71 15.53 -9.69
CA LEU A 25 0.25 14.88 -8.82
C LEU A 25 1.56 15.66 -8.68
N SER A 26 1.79 16.69 -9.51
CA SER A 26 3.06 17.42 -9.56
C SER A 26 3.39 18.20 -8.29
N CYS A 27 2.37 18.48 -7.46
CA CYS A 27 2.51 19.19 -6.19
C CYS A 27 2.99 18.30 -5.04
N PHE A 28 3.00 16.97 -5.21
CA PHE A 28 3.47 16.05 -4.19
C PHE A 28 4.97 15.79 -4.32
N SER A 29 5.65 15.72 -3.18
CA SER A 29 7.04 15.31 -3.12
C SER A 29 7.29 14.50 -1.86
N GLY A 30 8.13 13.48 -2.00
CA GLY A 30 8.75 12.75 -0.90
C GLY A 30 10.27 12.81 -1.03
N ASN A 31 10.99 12.43 0.01
CA ASN A 31 12.45 12.48 -0.03
C ASN A 31 13.10 11.33 -0.85
N LEU A 32 12.36 10.23 -1.08
CA LEU A 32 12.85 9.11 -1.86
C LEU A 32 12.50 9.36 -3.32
N ARG A 33 13.51 9.25 -4.20
CA ARG A 33 13.37 9.59 -5.61
C ARG A 33 12.39 8.64 -6.31
N HIS A 34 11.46 9.20 -7.08
CA HIS A 34 10.67 8.45 -8.06
C HIS A 34 11.51 8.16 -9.31
N ASP A 35 11.55 6.92 -9.78
CA ASP A 35 12.31 6.53 -10.98
C ASP A 35 11.69 5.31 -11.66
N ASP A 36 11.13 5.50 -12.86
CA ASP A 36 10.49 4.44 -13.64
C ASP A 36 11.49 3.46 -14.28
N ASN A 37 12.78 3.78 -14.30
CA ASN A 37 13.80 2.91 -14.86
C ASN A 37 13.88 1.59 -14.09
N GLU A 38 13.85 0.46 -14.79
CA GLU A 38 13.96 -0.87 -14.16
C GLU A 38 15.27 -1.07 -13.39
N ASN A 39 16.33 -0.38 -13.81
CA ASN A 39 17.64 -0.41 -13.17
C ASN A 39 17.84 0.75 -12.18
N GLY A 40 16.79 1.51 -11.89
CA GLY A 40 16.79 2.57 -10.89
C GLY A 40 17.29 2.04 -9.54
N ARG A 41 18.08 2.86 -8.85
CA ARG A 41 18.62 2.55 -7.53
C ARG A 41 18.21 3.60 -6.52
N ASN A 42 18.04 3.17 -5.27
CA ASN A 42 17.62 4.00 -4.17
C ASN A 42 16.39 4.85 -4.53
N CYS A 43 15.37 4.18 -5.04
CA CYS A 43 14.21 4.83 -5.63
C CYS A 43 12.94 3.99 -5.40
N TRP A 44 11.80 4.60 -5.71
CA TRP A 44 10.52 3.94 -5.79
C TRP A 44 9.84 4.20 -7.15
N ARG A 45 8.88 3.34 -7.48
CA ARG A 45 7.91 3.56 -8.56
C ARG A 45 6.61 2.85 -8.25
N ILE A 46 5.55 3.19 -8.99
CA ILE A 46 4.26 2.49 -8.87
C ILE A 46 4.40 1.08 -9.46
N SER A 47 3.90 0.06 -8.76
CA SER A 47 3.83 -1.30 -9.29
C SER A 47 2.55 -1.51 -10.08
N ASP A 48 2.61 -2.27 -11.17
CA ASP A 48 1.39 -2.69 -11.89
C ASP A 48 0.54 -3.61 -11.00
N GLY A 49 -0.71 -3.24 -10.75
CA GLY A 49 -1.65 -4.03 -9.96
C GLY A 49 -1.88 -5.43 -10.51
N ASN A 50 -1.68 -5.66 -11.82
CA ASN A 50 -1.78 -6.98 -12.43
C ASN A 50 -0.69 -7.96 -11.99
N ASN A 51 0.40 -7.48 -11.38
CA ASN A 51 1.41 -8.34 -10.74
C ASN A 51 0.85 -9.09 -9.53
N PHE A 52 -0.25 -8.60 -8.94
CA PHE A 52 -0.83 -9.13 -7.72
C PHE A 52 -2.13 -9.86 -8.00
N LYS A 53 -2.32 -11.01 -7.33
CA LYS A 53 -3.54 -11.81 -7.42
C LYS A 53 -4.41 -11.60 -6.18
N ILE A 54 -5.66 -11.20 -6.40
CA ILE A 54 -6.64 -10.87 -5.37
C ILE A 54 -7.88 -11.75 -5.47
N ARG A 55 -8.73 -11.78 -4.44
CA ARG A 55 -9.99 -12.53 -4.47
C ARG A 55 -10.95 -11.90 -5.49
N GLY A 56 -11.33 -12.66 -6.51
CA GLY A 56 -12.29 -12.22 -7.53
C GLY A 56 -13.75 -12.27 -7.05
N GLN A 57 -14.68 -11.81 -7.88
CA GLN A 57 -16.11 -11.73 -7.54
C GLN A 57 -16.69 -13.07 -7.03
N SER A 58 -16.36 -14.17 -7.70
CA SER A 58 -16.86 -15.52 -7.38
C SER A 58 -15.97 -16.30 -6.39
N PHE A 59 -15.01 -15.64 -5.72
CA PHE A 59 -14.03 -16.31 -4.86
C PHE A 59 -14.67 -17.16 -3.75
N CYS A 60 -15.84 -16.77 -3.23
CA CYS A 60 -16.55 -17.56 -2.23
C CYS A 60 -16.90 -18.97 -2.73
N GLU A 61 -17.20 -19.11 -4.02
CA GLU A 61 -17.60 -20.36 -4.68
C GLU A 61 -16.41 -21.14 -5.22
N ASP A 62 -15.52 -20.48 -5.96
CA ASP A 62 -14.49 -21.16 -6.76
C ASP A 62 -13.07 -21.07 -6.18
N LYS A 63 -12.88 -20.24 -5.15
CA LYS A 63 -11.57 -19.91 -4.53
C LYS A 63 -10.52 -19.37 -5.52
N ARG A 64 -10.95 -18.84 -6.68
CA ARG A 64 -10.05 -18.34 -7.72
C ARG A 64 -9.66 -16.89 -7.50
N LYS A 65 -8.37 -16.62 -7.63
CA LYS A 65 -7.82 -15.26 -7.60
C LYS A 65 -7.59 -14.74 -9.02
N THR A 66 -7.83 -13.46 -9.23
CA THR A 66 -7.62 -12.76 -10.51
C THR A 66 -6.55 -11.68 -10.34
N PRO A 67 -5.89 -11.23 -11.43
CA PRO A 67 -5.08 -10.01 -11.40
C PRO A 67 -5.88 -8.84 -10.84
N ALA A 68 -5.23 -7.94 -10.11
CA ALA A 68 -5.94 -6.89 -9.39
C ALA A 68 -6.43 -5.71 -10.24
N GLY A 69 -5.74 -5.43 -11.35
CA GLY A 69 -6.05 -4.26 -12.18
C GLY A 69 -5.75 -2.94 -11.48
N LYS A 70 -6.60 -1.94 -11.72
CA LYS A 70 -6.40 -0.55 -11.28
C LYS A 70 -6.45 -0.42 -9.75
N HIS A 71 -5.58 0.43 -9.20
CA HIS A 71 -5.56 0.81 -7.79
C HIS A 71 -6.77 1.70 -7.42
N LEU A 72 -7.17 1.67 -6.15
CA LEU A 72 -8.18 2.58 -5.61
C LEU A 72 -7.64 4.00 -5.39
N MET A 73 -6.35 4.13 -5.10
CA MET A 73 -5.69 5.38 -4.75
C MET A 73 -4.38 5.53 -5.52
N ASP A 74 -3.97 6.78 -5.72
CA ASP A 74 -2.72 7.13 -6.39
C ASP A 74 -1.60 7.25 -5.35
N LEU A 75 -0.49 6.54 -5.56
CA LEU A 75 0.72 6.72 -4.76
C LEU A 75 1.46 7.97 -5.24
N VAL A 76 1.56 8.98 -4.39
CA VAL A 76 2.04 10.31 -4.80
C VAL A 76 3.42 10.68 -4.26
N ALA A 77 3.83 10.06 -3.16
CA ALA A 77 5.10 10.32 -2.54
C ALA A 77 5.56 9.13 -1.70
N VAL A 78 6.88 9.01 -1.53
CA VAL A 78 7.50 8.11 -0.56
C VAL A 78 8.58 8.86 0.20
N ASP A 79 8.52 8.80 1.53
CA ASP A 79 9.58 9.28 2.41
C ASP A 79 10.38 8.09 2.97
N TRP A 80 11.69 8.26 3.06
CA TRP A 80 12.67 7.36 3.66
C TRP A 80 13.41 8.10 4.77
N PHE A 81 12.98 7.87 6.00
CA PHE A 81 13.49 8.57 7.18
C PHE A 81 14.29 7.65 8.10
N LYS A 82 15.17 8.28 8.89
CA LYS A 82 15.83 7.66 10.02
C LYS A 82 15.90 8.61 11.22
N ASP A 83 15.86 8.06 12.42
CA ASP A 83 16.11 8.81 13.65
C ASP A 83 16.64 7.87 14.75
N THR A 84 17.00 8.44 15.90
CA THR A 84 17.35 7.75 17.14
C THR A 84 16.13 7.25 17.90
N THR A 85 14.95 7.81 17.63
CA THR A 85 13.66 7.42 18.22
C THR A 85 12.66 7.02 17.14
N ARG A 86 11.57 6.35 17.54
CA ARG A 86 10.48 6.02 16.63
C ARG A 86 9.84 7.29 16.06
N ILE A 87 9.48 7.26 14.78
CA ILE A 87 8.87 8.38 14.06
C ILE A 87 7.38 8.07 13.85
N ASP A 88 6.56 8.54 14.78
CA ASP A 88 5.10 8.36 14.76
C ASP A 88 4.40 9.62 14.23
N HIS A 89 3.17 9.43 13.74
CA HIS A 89 2.27 10.49 13.33
C HIS A 89 2.87 11.44 12.27
N VAL A 90 3.47 10.87 11.22
CA VAL A 90 4.16 11.62 10.15
C VAL A 90 3.25 12.57 9.38
N ALA A 91 1.93 12.35 9.38
CA ALA A 91 0.95 13.26 8.80
C ALA A 91 0.92 14.64 9.51
N ARG A 92 1.41 14.75 10.76
CA ARG A 92 1.52 16.04 11.47
C ARG A 92 2.71 16.88 11.00
N ARG A 93 3.67 16.29 10.30
CA ARG A 93 4.88 16.96 9.84
C ARG A 93 4.53 18.05 8.82
N LYS A 94 4.96 19.28 9.08
CA LYS A 94 4.73 20.40 8.18
C LYS A 94 5.22 20.12 6.76
N GLY A 95 4.33 20.30 5.79
CA GLY A 95 4.64 20.12 4.37
C GLY A 95 4.81 18.66 3.94
N CYS A 96 4.38 17.68 4.74
CA CYS A 96 4.28 16.31 4.25
C CYS A 96 3.17 16.18 3.20
N ALA A 97 3.23 15.13 2.39
CA ALA A 97 2.28 14.93 1.28
C ALA A 97 0.82 14.83 1.75
N ALA A 98 0.56 14.33 2.96
CA ALA A 98 -0.80 14.29 3.51
C ALA A 98 -1.38 15.70 3.78
N GLN A 99 -0.56 16.66 4.20
CA GLN A 99 -1.00 18.06 4.38
C GLN A 99 -1.26 18.74 3.04
N VAL A 100 -0.38 18.53 2.06
CA VAL A 100 -0.59 19.01 0.68
C VAL A 100 -1.88 18.44 0.09
N ALA A 101 -2.15 17.15 0.31
CA ALA A 101 -3.39 16.50 -0.13
C ALA A 101 -4.62 17.15 0.51
N ALA A 102 -4.57 17.44 1.81
CA ALA A 102 -5.64 18.11 2.52
C ALA A 102 -5.93 19.52 1.95
N GLU A 103 -4.90 20.30 1.63
CA GLU A 103 -5.04 21.62 0.99
C GLU A 103 -5.68 21.54 -0.42
N LYS A 104 -5.50 20.41 -1.10
CA LYS A 104 -6.11 20.11 -2.40
C LYS A 104 -7.50 19.47 -2.29
N GLY A 105 -8.03 19.29 -1.07
CA GLY A 105 -9.32 18.66 -0.83
C GLY A 105 -9.34 17.16 -1.09
N LEU A 106 -8.19 16.49 -0.97
CA LEU A 106 -8.04 15.05 -1.15
C LEU A 106 -7.97 14.33 0.19
N PHE A 107 -8.36 13.06 0.19
CA PHE A 107 -8.16 12.14 1.30
C PHE A 107 -6.84 11.37 1.14
N SER A 108 -6.08 11.21 2.23
CA SER A 108 -4.83 10.44 2.24
C SER A 108 -4.91 9.16 3.06
N LEU A 109 -4.37 8.06 2.54
CA LEU A 109 -3.92 6.94 3.35
C LEU A 109 -2.39 7.00 3.46
N VAL A 110 -1.89 7.05 4.68
CA VAL A 110 -0.46 7.08 4.98
C VAL A 110 -0.08 5.76 5.60
N VAL A 111 0.86 5.02 5.00
CA VAL A 111 1.38 3.78 5.57
C VAL A 111 2.84 3.98 5.93
N ASN A 112 3.15 3.99 7.22
CA ASN A 112 4.49 4.19 7.76
C ASN A 112 5.03 2.84 8.26
N VAL A 113 5.90 2.20 7.48
CA VAL A 113 6.56 0.96 7.87
C VAL A 113 7.77 1.29 8.74
N GLN A 114 7.66 0.99 10.03
CA GLN A 114 8.63 1.33 11.05
C GLN A 114 9.52 0.13 11.38
N VAL A 115 10.83 0.37 11.33
CA VAL A 115 11.86 -0.60 11.62
C VAL A 115 12.65 -0.12 12.83
N PRO A 116 12.34 -0.63 14.05
CA PRO A 116 13.09 -0.27 15.25
C PRO A 116 14.47 -0.94 15.27
N GLY A 117 15.41 -0.29 15.96
CA GLY A 117 16.80 -0.75 16.08
C GLY A 117 17.65 0.31 16.77
N SER A 118 18.98 0.21 16.66
CA SER A 118 19.88 1.29 17.10
C SER A 118 19.70 2.58 16.28
N THR A 119 19.18 2.44 15.06
CA THR A 119 18.63 3.51 14.24
C THR A 119 17.23 3.07 13.85
N HIS A 120 16.24 3.90 14.14
CA HIS A 120 14.87 3.69 13.72
C HIS A 120 14.74 4.17 12.28
N TYR A 121 14.27 3.29 11.39
CA TYR A 121 13.96 3.66 10.02
C TYR A 121 12.45 3.70 9.81
N SER A 122 11.99 4.62 8.97
CA SER A 122 10.59 4.72 8.56
C SER A 122 10.50 4.87 7.06
N MET A 123 9.77 3.96 6.40
CA MET A 123 9.40 4.08 4.99
C MET A 123 7.91 4.42 4.90
N ILE A 124 7.61 5.62 4.41
CA ILE A 124 6.26 6.17 4.42
C ILE A 124 5.73 6.23 3.00
N PHE A 125 4.58 5.64 2.76
CA PHE A 125 3.86 5.67 1.50
C PHE A 125 2.62 6.57 1.64
N TYR A 126 2.49 7.56 0.77
CA TYR A 126 1.33 8.46 0.75
C TYR A 126 0.46 8.13 -0.45
N PHE A 127 -0.72 7.58 -0.19
CA PHE A 127 -1.74 7.32 -1.20
C PHE A 127 -2.83 8.37 -1.10
N VAL A 128 -3.33 8.89 -2.22
CA VAL A 128 -4.40 9.90 -2.23
C VAL A 128 -5.59 9.48 -3.08
N THR A 129 -6.76 10.00 -2.75
CA THR A 129 -7.98 9.91 -3.56
C THR A 129 -8.83 11.15 -3.36
N ARG A 130 -9.71 11.46 -4.32
CA ARG A 130 -10.62 12.60 -4.22
C ARG A 130 -11.67 12.39 -3.14
N GLU A 131 -12.25 11.20 -3.10
CA GLU A 131 -13.32 10.88 -2.17
C GLU A 131 -13.33 9.40 -1.79
N LEU A 132 -13.87 9.13 -0.60
CA LEU A 132 -14.16 7.77 -0.16
C LEU A 132 -15.55 7.40 -0.64
N VAL A 133 -15.65 6.38 -1.50
CA VAL A 133 -16.93 5.90 -2.02
C VAL A 133 -17.83 5.47 -0.85
N PRO A 134 -19.01 6.09 -0.66
CA PRO A 134 -19.91 5.76 0.43
C PRO A 134 -20.33 4.28 0.45
N GLY A 135 -20.32 3.67 1.63
CA GLY A 135 -20.64 2.25 1.84
C GLY A 135 -19.55 1.26 1.40
N SER A 136 -18.49 1.72 0.72
CA SER A 136 -17.42 0.84 0.26
C SER A 136 -16.67 0.17 1.41
N LEU A 137 -16.08 -1.00 1.15
CA LEU A 137 -15.22 -1.68 2.12
C LEU A 137 -14.05 -0.79 2.58
N PHE A 138 -13.49 0.02 1.67
CA PHE A 138 -12.38 0.91 2.00
C PHE A 138 -12.83 2.07 2.91
N GLN A 139 -13.98 2.69 2.64
CA GLN A 139 -14.54 3.70 3.56
C GLN A 139 -14.80 3.09 4.94
N ARG A 140 -15.44 1.91 5.01
CA ARG A 140 -15.67 1.21 6.28
C ARG A 140 -14.38 0.86 7.02
N PHE A 141 -13.29 0.58 6.31
CA PHE A 141 -11.97 0.38 6.91
C PHE A 141 -11.40 1.68 7.48
N VAL A 142 -11.51 2.77 6.74
CA VAL A 142 -11.06 4.10 7.19
C VAL A 142 -11.79 4.54 8.46
N ASP A 143 -13.12 4.39 8.47
CA ASP A 143 -13.98 4.88 9.57
C ASP A 143 -14.24 3.82 10.66
N GLY A 144 -13.76 2.59 10.47
CA GLY A 144 -13.91 1.48 11.41
C GLY A 144 -13.04 1.61 12.66
N ASP A 145 -13.15 0.65 13.57
CA ASP A 145 -12.27 0.55 14.75
C ASP A 145 -10.99 -0.25 14.44
N ASP A 146 -10.09 -0.30 15.41
CA ASP A 146 -8.80 -0.97 15.26
C ASP A 146 -8.95 -2.49 15.17
N GLU A 147 -9.97 -3.09 15.78
CA GLU A 147 -10.25 -4.52 15.63
C GLU A 147 -10.60 -4.85 14.18
N PHE A 148 -11.50 -4.07 13.58
CA PHE A 148 -11.85 -4.19 12.17
C PHE A 148 -10.62 -3.96 11.31
N ARG A 149 -9.87 -2.88 11.51
CA ARG A 149 -8.67 -2.57 10.71
C ARG A 149 -7.63 -3.69 10.80
N ASN A 150 -7.31 -4.17 11.99
CA ASN A 150 -6.36 -5.26 12.20
C ASN A 150 -6.82 -6.57 11.55
N SER A 151 -8.13 -6.84 11.56
CA SER A 151 -8.67 -8.03 10.93
C SER A 151 -8.67 -7.99 9.40
N ARG A 152 -8.56 -6.80 8.79
CA ARG A 152 -8.75 -6.58 7.35
C ARG A 152 -7.52 -6.06 6.61
N LEU A 153 -6.61 -5.32 7.24
CA LEU A 153 -5.43 -4.78 6.57
C LEU A 153 -4.56 -5.92 6.04
N LYS A 154 -4.41 -5.99 4.72
CA LYS A 154 -3.65 -7.05 4.03
C LYS A 154 -2.49 -6.44 3.24
N LEU A 155 -1.36 -7.14 3.26
CA LEU A 155 -0.17 -6.85 2.48
C LEU A 155 0.16 -8.05 1.58
N ILE A 156 0.45 -7.81 0.32
CA ILE A 156 0.99 -8.81 -0.60
C ILE A 156 2.42 -8.40 -0.95
N PRO A 157 3.45 -9.09 -0.41
CA PRO A 157 4.83 -8.83 -0.79
C PRO A 157 5.19 -9.59 -2.08
N LEU A 158 6.01 -8.98 -2.92
CA LEU A 158 6.75 -9.64 -3.99
C LEU A 158 8.21 -9.24 -3.92
N VAL A 159 9.12 -10.15 -4.25
CA VAL A 159 10.56 -9.87 -4.29
C VAL A 159 11.11 -10.18 -5.70
N PRO A 160 10.87 -9.30 -6.70
CA PRO A 160 11.37 -9.50 -8.05
C PRO A 160 12.89 -9.73 -8.10
N LYS A 161 13.67 -9.09 -7.23
CA LYS A 161 15.12 -9.24 -7.16
C LYS A 161 15.57 -9.48 -5.73
N GLY A 162 16.30 -10.57 -5.52
CA GLY A 162 16.84 -10.97 -4.23
C GLY A 162 17.39 -12.39 -4.28
N SER A 163 18.23 -12.74 -3.30
CA SER A 163 18.71 -14.12 -3.16
C SER A 163 17.56 -15.06 -2.83
N TRP A 164 17.72 -16.35 -3.15
CA TRP A 164 16.68 -17.34 -2.89
C TRP A 164 16.28 -17.39 -1.40
N ILE A 165 17.26 -17.28 -0.49
CA ILE A 165 17.01 -17.26 0.96
C ILE A 165 16.16 -16.07 1.38
N VAL A 166 16.42 -14.87 0.86
CA VAL A 166 15.62 -13.67 1.15
C VAL A 166 14.20 -13.82 0.63
N ARG A 167 14.02 -14.30 -0.60
CA ARG A 167 12.70 -14.55 -1.19
C ARG A 167 11.88 -15.54 -0.37
N GLN A 168 12.53 -16.59 0.13
CA GLN A 168 11.89 -17.60 0.97
C GLN A 168 11.47 -17.04 2.34
N SER A 169 12.30 -16.19 2.94
CA SER A 169 12.01 -15.57 4.24
C SER A 169 10.92 -14.51 4.19
N VAL A 170 10.92 -13.65 3.16
CA VAL A 170 9.84 -12.67 2.94
C VAL A 170 8.55 -13.38 2.55
N GLY A 171 8.67 -14.45 1.75
CA GLY A 171 7.53 -15.16 1.17
C GLY A 171 6.86 -14.37 0.06
N SER A 172 5.83 -14.98 -0.52
CA SER A 172 4.95 -14.38 -1.55
C SER A 172 3.47 -14.50 -1.19
N THR A 173 3.18 -14.94 0.03
CA THR A 173 1.81 -15.17 0.49
C THR A 173 1.26 -13.88 1.09
N PRO A 174 0.04 -13.45 0.72
CA PRO A 174 -0.63 -12.35 1.39
C PRO A 174 -0.68 -12.54 2.91
N CYS A 175 -0.36 -11.49 3.65
CA CYS A 175 -0.38 -11.46 5.11
C CYS A 175 -1.45 -10.48 5.59
N LEU A 176 -2.24 -10.86 6.61
CA LEU A 176 -3.07 -9.91 7.36
C LEU A 176 -2.15 -9.13 8.30
N LEU A 177 -1.70 -7.95 7.85
CA LEU A 177 -0.62 -7.20 8.47
C LEU A 177 -0.94 -6.83 9.91
N GLY A 178 -2.15 -6.33 10.19
CA GLY A 178 -2.58 -5.97 11.55
C GLY A 178 -2.83 -7.14 12.49
N LYS A 179 -2.68 -8.39 12.02
CA LYS A 179 -2.61 -9.58 12.89
C LYS A 179 -1.18 -10.07 13.11
N ALA A 180 -0.25 -9.67 12.26
CA ALA A 180 1.12 -10.17 12.24
C ALA A 180 2.09 -9.26 12.99
N VAL A 181 1.79 -7.96 13.03
CA VAL A 181 2.54 -6.90 13.70
C VAL A 181 1.56 -5.89 14.31
N ASP A 182 2.01 -5.20 15.35
CA ASP A 182 1.26 -4.09 15.94
C ASP A 182 1.13 -2.95 14.92
N CYS A 183 -0.09 -2.44 14.78
CA CYS A 183 -0.42 -1.30 13.95
C CYS A 183 -1.08 -0.23 14.83
N ASN A 184 -0.54 0.98 14.81
CA ASN A 184 -1.16 2.15 15.42
C ASN A 184 -1.88 2.96 14.34
N TYR A 185 -3.16 3.25 14.55
CA TYR A 185 -4.02 3.92 13.58
C TYR A 185 -4.33 5.33 14.04
N ILE A 186 -4.04 6.32 13.19
CA ILE A 186 -4.26 7.73 13.51
C ILE A 186 -5.21 8.32 12.46
N ARG A 187 -6.46 8.55 12.87
CA ARG A 187 -7.49 9.15 12.02
C ARG A 187 -7.52 10.66 12.22
N GLY A 188 -7.02 11.41 11.23
CA GLY A 188 -7.26 12.85 11.11
C GLY A 188 -8.54 13.13 10.31
N PRO A 189 -8.92 14.39 10.05
CA PRO A 189 -10.12 14.71 9.25
C PRO A 189 -10.02 14.23 7.79
N THR A 190 -8.86 14.44 7.17
CA THR A 190 -8.60 14.17 5.74
C THR A 190 -7.61 13.04 5.49
N TYR A 191 -7.24 12.29 6.53
CA TYR A 191 -6.33 11.16 6.37
C TYR A 191 -6.56 10.05 7.39
N LEU A 192 -6.12 8.86 7.04
CA LEU A 192 -5.81 7.77 7.97
C LEU A 192 -4.32 7.46 7.85
N GLU A 193 -3.61 7.48 8.96
CA GLU A 193 -2.22 7.00 9.05
C GLU A 193 -2.18 5.65 9.76
N ILE A 194 -1.31 4.77 9.27
CA ILE A 194 -1.06 3.43 9.80
C ILE A 194 0.44 3.32 10.07
N ASP A 195 0.81 3.39 11.34
CA ASP A 195 2.17 3.09 11.80
C ASP A 195 2.28 1.58 12.00
N VAL A 196 3.09 0.92 11.16
CA VAL A 196 3.29 -0.53 11.16
C VAL A 196 4.61 -0.85 11.85
N ASP A 197 4.56 -1.33 13.08
CA ASP A 197 5.75 -1.63 13.88
C ASP A 197 6.28 -3.04 13.59
N ILE A 198 7.27 -3.15 12.72
CA ILE A 198 7.88 -4.45 12.36
C ILE A 198 8.56 -5.12 13.56
N GLY A 199 9.05 -4.34 14.53
CA GLY A 199 9.76 -4.87 15.70
C GLY A 199 8.86 -5.56 16.72
N SER A 200 7.55 -5.31 16.67
CA SER A 200 6.55 -5.98 17.53
C SER A 200 6.49 -7.51 17.31
N SER A 201 6.97 -8.00 16.17
CA SER A 201 6.92 -9.41 15.80
C SER A 201 8.32 -10.00 15.68
N THR A 202 8.60 -11.06 16.46
CA THR A 202 9.87 -11.79 16.40
C THR A 202 10.11 -12.41 15.02
N VAL A 203 9.04 -12.87 14.35
CA VAL A 203 9.11 -13.41 13.00
C VAL A 203 9.45 -12.31 12.00
N ALA A 204 8.74 -11.17 12.02
CA ALA A 204 8.98 -10.08 11.10
C ALA A 204 10.38 -9.46 11.30
N ASN A 205 10.80 -9.30 12.55
CA ASN A 205 12.13 -8.82 12.90
C ASN A 205 13.24 -9.81 12.45
N GLY A 206 12.99 -11.12 12.56
CA GLY A 206 13.89 -12.14 12.02
C GLY A 206 14.07 -12.06 10.50
N VAL A 207 12.97 -11.86 9.76
CA VAL A 207 13.01 -11.64 8.30
C VAL A 207 13.76 -10.35 7.96
N LEU A 208 13.49 -9.27 8.70
CA LEU A 208 14.15 -7.98 8.52
C LEU A 208 15.67 -8.09 8.73
N GLY A 209 16.14 -8.84 9.73
CA GLY A 209 17.57 -9.06 9.97
C GLY A 209 18.31 -9.68 8.78
N LEU A 210 17.62 -10.52 8.01
CA LEU A 210 18.16 -11.08 6.76
C LEU A 210 18.14 -10.07 5.61
N VAL A 211 17.11 -9.23 5.56
CA VAL A 211 16.88 -8.23 4.50
C VAL A 211 17.85 -7.04 4.64
N ILE A 212 18.06 -6.52 5.85
CA ILE A 212 18.86 -5.31 6.10
C ILE A 212 20.28 -5.43 5.53
N GLY A 213 20.95 -6.58 5.72
CA GLY A 213 22.33 -6.76 5.26
C GLY A 213 22.51 -6.78 3.74
N VAL A 214 21.41 -6.99 2.99
CA VAL A 214 21.43 -7.14 1.53
C VAL A 214 20.48 -6.18 0.81
N ILE A 215 19.90 -5.21 1.53
CA ILE A 215 18.83 -4.33 1.06
C ILE A 215 19.18 -3.57 -0.24
N THR A 216 20.45 -3.21 -0.42
CA THR A 216 20.97 -2.53 -1.63
C THR A 216 21.00 -3.42 -2.88
N SER A 217 20.75 -4.73 -2.73
CA SER A 217 20.65 -5.71 -3.82
C SER A 217 19.21 -6.14 -4.12
N LEU A 218 18.26 -5.72 -3.29
CA LEU A 218 16.87 -6.14 -3.37
C LEU A 218 16.02 -5.21 -4.21
N VAL A 219 14.99 -5.79 -4.81
CA VAL A 219 13.81 -5.08 -5.31
C VAL A 219 12.62 -5.75 -4.66
N VAL A 220 11.80 -4.97 -3.98
CA VAL A 220 10.61 -5.42 -3.25
C VAL A 220 9.41 -4.66 -3.78
N GLU A 221 8.32 -5.36 -4.04
CA GLU A 221 7.02 -4.75 -4.25
C GLU A 221 6.09 -5.06 -3.09
N MET A 222 5.28 -4.07 -2.73
CA MET A 222 4.31 -4.15 -1.65
C MET A 222 2.98 -3.64 -2.17
N ALA A 223 1.94 -4.48 -2.10
CA ALA A 223 0.58 -4.09 -2.42
C ALA A 223 -0.30 -4.14 -1.17
N PHE A 224 -0.96 -3.03 -0.88
CA PHE A 224 -1.85 -2.87 0.27
C PHE A 224 -3.30 -3.00 -0.17
N LEU A 225 -4.12 -3.70 0.62
CA LEU A 225 -5.55 -3.85 0.37
C LEU A 225 -6.33 -4.16 1.64
N VAL A 226 -7.64 -3.94 1.58
CA VAL A 226 -8.57 -4.39 2.62
C VAL A 226 -9.12 -5.76 2.23
N GLN A 227 -9.00 -6.75 3.11
CA GLN A 227 -9.48 -8.09 2.84
C GLN A 227 -11.02 -8.15 2.84
N ALA A 228 -11.58 -8.64 1.75
CA ALA A 228 -12.99 -9.00 1.66
C ALA A 228 -13.26 -10.34 2.36
N ASN A 229 -14.27 -10.40 3.22
CA ASN A 229 -14.69 -11.61 3.92
C ASN A 229 -16.10 -12.07 3.53
N THR A 230 -16.92 -11.22 2.93
CA THR A 230 -18.27 -11.56 2.47
C THR A 230 -18.40 -11.44 0.94
N PRO A 231 -19.40 -12.07 0.31
CA PRO A 231 -19.62 -11.95 -1.13
C PRO A 231 -19.84 -10.51 -1.61
N GLU A 232 -20.50 -9.68 -0.80
CA GLU A 232 -20.81 -8.28 -1.10
C GLU A 232 -19.56 -7.37 -1.03
N GLU A 233 -18.50 -7.86 -0.39
CA GLU A 233 -17.20 -7.19 -0.31
C GLU A 233 -16.29 -7.53 -1.50
N LEU A 234 -16.69 -8.48 -2.35
CA LEU A 234 -15.92 -8.92 -3.52
C LEU A 234 -16.31 -8.15 -4.80
N PRO A 235 -15.38 -7.98 -5.76
CA PRO A 235 -13.98 -8.40 -5.68
C PRO A 235 -13.17 -7.53 -4.70
N GLU A 236 -12.06 -8.07 -4.19
CA GLU A 236 -11.05 -7.22 -3.55
C GLU A 236 -10.56 -6.15 -4.54
N ARG A 237 -9.98 -5.06 -4.05
CA ARG A 237 -9.24 -4.09 -4.86
C ARG A 237 -7.99 -3.64 -4.12
N LEU A 238 -6.90 -3.42 -4.84
CA LEU A 238 -5.70 -2.85 -4.24
C LEU A 238 -5.95 -1.39 -3.87
N ILE A 239 -5.59 -1.01 -2.66
CA ILE A 239 -5.50 0.40 -2.29
C ILE A 239 -4.45 1.07 -3.17
N GLY A 240 -3.25 0.47 -3.21
CA GLY A 240 -2.15 0.88 -4.06
C GLY A 240 -0.98 -0.10 -3.92
N ALA A 241 -0.02 0.01 -4.83
CA ALA A 241 1.17 -0.82 -4.83
C ALA A 241 2.42 -0.02 -5.18
N VAL A 242 3.53 -0.38 -4.54
CA VAL A 242 4.81 0.30 -4.69
C VAL A 242 5.90 -0.73 -4.96
N ARG A 243 6.81 -0.41 -5.89
CA ARG A 243 8.11 -1.06 -6.04
C ARG A 243 9.16 -0.16 -5.43
N VAL A 244 9.99 -0.75 -4.58
CA VAL A 244 11.12 -0.09 -3.94
C VAL A 244 12.39 -0.83 -4.35
N SER A 245 13.38 -0.09 -4.87
CA SER A 245 14.55 -0.66 -5.54
C SER A 245 15.85 -0.23 -4.89
N HIS A 246 16.67 -1.21 -4.50
CA HIS A 246 18.07 -1.02 -4.11
C HIS A 246 18.26 0.06 -3.05
N ILE A 247 17.47 0.03 -1.98
CA ILE A 247 17.46 1.08 -0.95
C ILE A 247 18.78 1.13 -0.21
N GLU A 248 19.27 2.35 0.01
CA GLU A 248 20.47 2.63 0.78
C GLU A 248 20.09 3.21 2.14
N LEU A 249 20.45 2.52 3.22
CA LEU A 249 20.17 2.97 4.59
C LEU A 249 20.81 4.33 4.90
N SER A 250 22.00 4.59 4.35
CA SER A 250 22.71 5.86 4.50
C SER A 250 21.93 7.05 3.92
N SER A 251 21.11 6.81 2.89
CA SER A 251 20.33 7.86 2.21
C SER A 251 19.09 8.30 2.99
N ALA A 252 18.66 7.53 4.00
CA ALA A 252 17.58 7.93 4.89
C ALA A 252 17.90 9.27 5.54
N THR A 253 16.92 10.17 5.57
CA THR A 253 17.08 11.52 6.10
C THR A 253 16.50 11.64 7.50
N VAL A 254 17.01 12.57 8.31
CA VAL A 254 16.39 12.88 9.61
C VAL A 254 15.21 13.82 9.35
N PRO A 255 13.98 13.47 9.78
CA PRO A 255 12.83 14.33 9.55
C PRO A 255 12.99 15.62 10.37
N LYS A 256 12.60 16.76 9.77
CA LYS A 256 12.42 18.00 10.53
C LYS A 256 11.07 17.91 11.23
N LEU A 257 11.06 17.36 12.44
CA LEU A 257 9.91 17.45 13.33
C LEU A 257 10.03 18.79 14.06
N ASP A 258 8.98 19.62 13.97
CA ASP A 258 8.90 20.80 14.83
C ASP A 258 8.90 20.30 16.27
N SER A 259 9.70 20.94 17.14
CA SER A 259 9.66 20.65 18.58
C SER A 259 8.25 20.94 19.06
N ASP A 260 7.61 19.97 19.72
CA ASP A 260 6.31 20.18 20.38
C ASP A 260 6.35 21.41 21.30
#